data_AF-A0A2K3K572-F1
#
_entry.id   AF-A0A2K3K572-F1
#
_cell.length_a   1.000
_cell.length_b   1.000
_cell.length_c   1.000
_cell.angle_alpha   90.00
_cell.angle_beta   90.00
_cell.angle_gamma   90.00
#
_symmetry.space_group_name_H-M   'P 1'
#
loop_
_entity.id
_entity.type
_entity.pdbx_description
1 polymer ?
#
loop_
_entity_poly.entity_id
_entity_poly.type
_entity_poly.pdbx_seq_one_letter_code
_entity_poly.pdbx_strand_id
1 'polypeptide(L)'
;MSNLAGRALYKDPFKIASFNTTFVLNITPKTTPGGEGIAFILASDPTLPENSSGQWLGIVNASTNGTSRAAILAVEFDTRKSSTEDGPDNHVGININSISSIIQASLSDTKVNLTSSTNVFIRVEYSKDVISVFGSMTENSSDSMETLLVSPPLNLSSYFKQEVFVGFSASTSNSTELNCLRAWEFNSIDIG
;
A
#
# COMPACT_ATOMS: atom_id res chain seq x y z
N MET A 1 -22.07 3.25 12.05
CA MET A 1 -20.81 2.50 11.96
C MET A 1 -19.71 3.45 12.38
N SER A 2 -18.79 3.04 13.27
CA SER A 2 -17.59 3.82 13.56
C SER A 2 -16.60 3.64 12.42
N ASN A 3 -16.00 4.71 11.92
CA ASN A 3 -14.88 4.60 10.97
C ASN A 3 -13.70 3.94 11.68
N LEU A 4 -13.09 2.94 11.05
CA LEU A 4 -11.99 2.17 11.63
C LEU A 4 -10.75 2.24 10.73
N ALA A 5 -9.59 2.12 11.36
CA ALA A 5 -8.33 1.80 10.72
C ALA A 5 -7.72 0.59 11.42
N GLY A 6 -6.90 -0.17 10.71
CA GLY A 6 -6.24 -1.36 11.24
C GLY A 6 -4.92 -1.64 10.54
N ARG A 7 -4.02 -2.30 11.26
CA ARG A 7 -2.74 -2.79 10.75
C ARG A 7 -2.56 -4.27 11.05
N ALA A 8 -1.97 -4.99 10.10
CA ALA A 8 -1.49 -6.35 10.29
C ALA A 8 -0.02 -6.38 9.91
N LEU A 9 0.85 -6.63 10.89
CA LEU A 9 2.30 -6.56 10.74
C LEU A 9 2.93 -7.94 10.95
N TYR A 10 4.00 -8.23 10.21
CA TYR A 10 4.88 -9.32 10.56
C TYR A 10 5.54 -9.01 11.92
N LYS A 11 5.65 -10.04 12.76
CA LYS A 11 6.01 -9.90 14.18
C LYS A 11 7.45 -9.41 14.40
N ASP A 12 8.36 -9.78 13.50
CA ASP A 12 9.78 -9.47 13.66
C ASP A 12 10.14 -8.32 12.72
N PRO A 13 10.92 -7.34 13.18
CA PRO A 13 11.32 -6.21 12.34
C PRO A 13 12.30 -6.67 11.25
N PHE A 14 12.25 -5.96 10.13
CA PHE A 14 13.04 -6.19 8.93
C PHE A 14 14.11 -5.10 8.81
N LYS A 15 15.37 -5.49 8.67
CA LYS A 15 16.44 -4.57 8.30
C LYS A 15 16.35 -4.26 6.81
N ILE A 16 16.28 -2.97 6.45
CA ILE A 16 16.13 -2.54 5.06
C ILE A 16 17.22 -3.18 4.17
N ALA A 17 16.75 -3.96 3.20
CA ALA A 17 17.53 -4.66 2.18
C ALA A 17 16.67 -4.82 0.92
N SER A 18 17.23 -5.42 -0.13
CA SER A 18 16.42 -5.79 -1.30
C SER A 18 15.36 -6.81 -0.91
N PHE A 19 14.12 -6.61 -1.36
CA PHE A 19 13.00 -7.50 -1.06
C PHE A 19 12.09 -7.70 -2.27
N ASN A 20 11.35 -8.80 -2.21
CA ASN A 20 10.24 -9.11 -3.09
C ASN A 20 9.07 -9.54 -2.20
N THR A 21 7.90 -8.96 -2.41
CA THR A 21 6.68 -9.41 -1.74
C THR A 21 5.58 -9.60 -2.76
N THR A 22 4.81 -10.67 -2.58
CA THR A 22 3.63 -10.96 -3.37
C THR A 22 2.44 -11.08 -2.45
N PHE A 23 1.28 -10.61 -2.91
CA PHE A 23 0.04 -10.74 -2.15
C PHE A 23 -1.18 -10.71 -3.06
N VAL A 24 -2.28 -11.21 -2.51
CA VAL A 24 -3.57 -11.27 -3.20
C VAL A 24 -4.57 -10.40 -2.47
N LEU A 25 -5.03 -9.35 -3.13
CA LEU A 25 -6.08 -8.48 -2.65
C LEU A 25 -7.44 -8.94 -3.19
N ASN A 26 -8.48 -8.80 -2.39
CA ASN A 26 -9.86 -8.87 -2.85
C ASN A 26 -10.64 -7.75 -2.16
N ILE A 27 -10.94 -6.69 -2.90
CA ILE A 27 -11.59 -5.49 -2.35
C ILE A 27 -13.03 -5.46 -2.82
N THR A 28 -13.98 -5.50 -1.88
CA THR A 28 -15.41 -5.59 -2.18
C THR A 28 -16.17 -4.42 -1.55
N PRO A 29 -16.80 -3.53 -2.35
CA PRO A 29 -17.56 -2.41 -1.83
C PRO A 29 -18.77 -2.89 -1.00
N LYS A 30 -19.07 -2.16 0.07
CA LYS A 30 -20.28 -2.33 0.91
C LYS A 30 -21.25 -1.17 0.78
N THR A 31 -20.78 -0.05 0.25
CA THR A 31 -21.56 1.12 -0.13
C THR A 31 -21.26 1.50 -1.59
N THR A 32 -22.03 2.41 -2.15
CA THR A 32 -21.78 2.98 -3.49
C THR A 32 -21.63 4.49 -3.37
N PRO A 33 -20.41 5.05 -3.52
CA PRO A 33 -19.13 4.36 -3.78
C PRO A 33 -18.57 3.61 -2.55
N GLY A 34 -17.69 2.64 -2.79
CA GLY A 34 -16.83 2.01 -1.79
C GLY A 34 -15.58 2.87 -1.48
N GLY A 35 -14.76 2.44 -0.53
CA GLY A 35 -13.54 3.14 -0.11
C GLY A 35 -13.00 2.62 1.23
N GLU A 36 -11.76 2.91 1.60
CA GLU A 36 -10.79 3.82 0.95
C GLU A 36 -9.56 3.10 0.38
N GLY A 37 -9.49 1.77 0.50
CA GLY A 37 -8.36 0.97 0.04
C GLY A 37 -7.49 0.38 1.16
N ILE A 38 -6.34 -0.14 0.73
CA ILE A 38 -5.36 -0.85 1.55
C ILE A 38 -3.96 -0.49 1.09
N ALA A 39 -2.99 -0.52 1.99
CA ALA A 39 -1.59 -0.27 1.69
C ALA A 39 -0.69 -1.38 2.21
N PHE A 40 0.30 -1.77 1.41
CA PHE A 40 1.49 -2.48 1.90
C PHE A 40 2.43 -1.46 2.52
N ILE A 41 2.95 -1.71 3.73
CA ILE A 41 3.69 -0.71 4.51
C ILE A 41 5.03 -1.22 5.04
N LEU A 42 5.98 -0.30 5.10
CA LEU A 42 7.20 -0.37 5.90
C LEU A 42 7.12 0.74 6.95
N ALA A 43 7.00 0.41 8.23
CA ALA A 43 6.78 1.36 9.31
C ALA A 43 7.84 1.23 10.41
N SER A 44 8.46 2.33 10.82
CA SER A 44 9.38 2.31 11.97
C SER A 44 8.66 2.13 13.31
N ASP A 45 7.39 2.51 13.39
CA ASP A 45 6.53 2.34 14.57
C ASP A 45 5.37 1.38 14.23
N PRO A 46 5.22 0.25 14.94
CA PRO A 46 4.15 -0.70 14.68
C PRO A 46 2.78 -0.20 15.15
N THR A 47 2.71 0.86 15.96
CA THR A 47 1.45 1.39 16.47
C THR A 47 0.61 2.05 15.37
N LEU A 48 -0.70 1.82 15.41
CA LEU A 48 -1.64 2.49 14.51
C LEU A 48 -1.76 3.97 14.93
N PRO A 49 -1.60 4.94 14.00
CA PRO A 49 -1.75 6.34 14.33
C PRO A 49 -3.19 6.64 14.78
N GLU A 50 -3.32 7.46 15.82
CA GLU A 50 -4.64 7.90 16.28
C GLU A 50 -5.38 8.67 15.19
N ASN A 51 -6.70 8.47 15.11
CA ASN A 51 -7.60 9.15 14.17
C ASN A 51 -7.17 9.02 12.69
N SER A 52 -6.64 7.85 12.32
CA SER A 52 -6.10 7.55 10.99
C SER A 52 -7.08 6.80 10.08
N SER A 53 -8.39 6.92 10.33
CA SER A 53 -9.43 6.33 9.46
C SER A 53 -9.67 7.15 8.18
N GLY A 54 -10.44 6.59 7.24
CA GLY A 54 -10.77 7.25 5.99
C GLY A 54 -9.53 7.48 5.12
N GLN A 55 -9.45 8.63 4.47
CA GLN A 55 -8.36 9.03 3.57
C GLN A 55 -6.95 8.71 4.10
N TRP A 56 -6.76 8.65 5.42
CA TRP A 56 -5.46 8.42 6.03
C TRP A 56 -4.93 6.98 5.98
N LEU A 57 -5.74 6.00 5.53
CA LEU A 57 -5.40 4.57 5.37
C LEU A 57 -4.75 3.86 6.56
N GLY A 58 -4.80 4.43 7.76
CA GLY A 58 -4.00 3.93 8.88
C GLY A 58 -2.50 4.21 8.76
N ILE A 59 -2.04 4.99 7.76
CA ILE A 59 -0.60 5.23 7.49
C ILE A 59 -0.09 6.50 8.16
N VAL A 60 -0.88 7.59 8.15
CA VAL A 60 -0.56 8.88 8.76
C VAL A 60 -1.78 9.45 9.48
N ASN A 61 -1.66 10.59 10.14
CA ASN A 61 -2.83 11.36 10.58
C ASN A 61 -2.59 12.84 10.32
N ALA A 62 -3.57 13.68 10.66
CA ALA A 62 -3.49 15.12 10.45
C ALA A 62 -2.23 15.78 11.03
N SER A 63 -1.64 15.23 12.09
CA SER A 63 -0.43 15.78 12.72
C SER A 63 0.88 15.26 12.12
N THR A 64 0.90 14.02 11.62
CA THR A 64 2.13 13.39 11.10
C THR A 64 2.26 13.52 9.59
N ASN A 65 1.16 13.77 8.87
CA ASN A 65 1.12 13.93 7.43
C ASN A 65 2.13 14.96 6.91
N GLY A 66 3.00 14.55 5.99
CA GLY A 66 4.05 15.38 5.41
C GLY A 66 5.28 15.58 6.31
N THR A 67 5.38 14.86 7.43
CA THR A 67 6.48 15.02 8.40
C THR A 67 7.23 13.72 8.64
N SER A 68 8.53 13.79 8.90
CA SER A 68 9.36 12.62 9.21
C SER A 68 8.94 11.85 10.47
N ARG A 69 8.02 12.38 11.28
CA ARG A 69 7.45 11.69 12.45
C ARG A 69 6.58 10.49 12.07
N ALA A 70 6.00 10.48 10.87
CA ALA A 70 5.25 9.32 10.38
C ALA A 70 6.14 8.09 10.20
N ALA A 71 7.41 8.30 9.80
CA ALA A 71 8.42 7.28 9.57
C ALA A 71 7.85 6.02 8.88
N ILE A 72 7.18 6.24 7.76
CA ILE A 72 6.44 5.20 7.03
C ILE A 72 6.61 5.37 5.53
N LEU A 73 6.69 4.22 4.87
CA LEU A 73 6.49 4.07 3.44
C LEU A 73 5.25 3.22 3.24
N ALA A 74 4.43 3.61 2.28
CA ALA A 74 3.28 2.86 1.85
C ALA A 74 3.31 2.67 0.33
N VAL A 75 2.91 1.50 -0.13
CA VAL A 75 2.40 1.30 -1.48
C VAL A 75 0.90 1.17 -1.32
N GLU A 76 0.16 2.23 -1.66
CA GLU A 76 -1.29 2.27 -1.54
C GLU A 76 -1.98 1.68 -2.77
N PHE A 77 -3.10 1.00 -2.52
CA PHE A 77 -4.04 0.47 -3.48
C PHE A 77 -5.36 1.15 -3.19
N ASP A 78 -5.50 2.35 -3.75
CA ASP A 78 -6.62 3.25 -3.49
C ASP A 78 -7.75 2.95 -4.48
N THR A 79 -8.94 2.76 -3.94
CA THR A 79 -10.16 2.43 -4.69
C THR A 79 -11.05 3.64 -4.98
N ARG A 80 -10.74 4.79 -4.38
CA ARG A 80 -11.60 5.97 -4.41
C ARG A 80 -10.83 7.25 -4.10
N LYS A 81 -11.03 8.22 -4.98
CA LYS A 81 -10.69 9.61 -4.73
C LYS A 81 -11.41 10.19 -3.49
N SER A 82 -10.66 10.42 -2.41
CA SER A 82 -11.10 11.00 -1.15
C SER A 82 -11.20 12.53 -1.18
N SER A 83 -10.40 13.20 -2.02
CA SER A 83 -10.41 14.66 -2.18
C SER A 83 -10.05 15.10 -3.60
N THR A 84 -10.24 16.37 -3.96
CA THR A 84 -9.83 16.87 -5.29
C THR A 84 -8.33 16.73 -5.56
N GLU A 85 -7.53 16.76 -4.50
CA GLU A 85 -6.05 16.72 -4.53
C GLU A 85 -5.49 15.30 -4.53
N ASP A 86 -6.34 14.30 -4.29
CA ASP A 86 -6.00 12.88 -4.10
C ASP A 86 -5.63 12.13 -5.39
N GLY A 87 -5.48 12.84 -6.51
CA GLY A 87 -5.08 12.22 -7.77
C GLY A 87 -6.21 11.54 -8.56
N PRO A 88 -5.90 10.46 -9.32
CA PRO A 88 -6.90 9.63 -10.02
C PRO A 88 -7.76 8.85 -9.03
N ASP A 89 -8.86 8.26 -9.51
CA ASP A 89 -9.80 7.51 -8.64
C ASP A 89 -9.19 6.17 -8.20
N ASN A 90 -9.42 5.09 -8.95
CA ASN A 90 -8.79 3.80 -8.71
C ASN A 90 -7.31 3.84 -9.14
N HIS A 91 -6.37 3.73 -8.20
CA HIS A 91 -4.95 3.94 -8.46
C HIS A 91 -4.00 3.17 -7.54
N VAL A 92 -2.74 3.09 -7.95
CA VAL A 92 -1.63 2.65 -7.09
C VAL A 92 -0.70 3.83 -6.86
N GLY A 93 -0.31 4.01 -5.60
CA GLY A 93 0.53 5.12 -5.16
C GLY A 93 1.72 4.64 -4.33
N ILE A 94 2.78 5.46 -4.30
CA ILE A 94 3.91 5.28 -3.38
C ILE A 94 3.95 6.51 -2.50
N ASN A 95 3.78 6.29 -1.20
CA ASN A 95 3.69 7.34 -0.21
C ASN A 95 4.89 7.28 0.73
N ILE A 96 5.39 8.45 1.11
CA ILE A 96 6.46 8.57 2.10
C ILE A 96 6.06 9.65 3.10
N ASN A 97 5.86 9.24 4.34
CA ASN A 97 5.53 10.14 5.46
C ASN A 97 4.31 11.04 5.26
N SER A 98 3.49 10.79 4.25
CA SER A 98 2.36 11.60 3.81
C SER A 98 1.30 10.69 3.22
N ILE A 99 0.04 11.10 3.21
CA ILE A 99 -0.97 10.43 2.39
C ILE A 99 -0.83 10.81 0.91
N SER A 100 -0.32 11.99 0.60
CA SER A 100 -0.07 12.36 -0.80
C SER A 100 1.10 11.54 -1.36
N SER A 101 0.80 10.74 -2.38
CA SER A 101 1.78 9.93 -3.12
C SER A 101 2.89 10.80 -3.75
N ILE A 102 4.14 10.32 -3.68
CA ILE A 102 5.26 10.92 -4.43
C ILE A 102 5.20 10.56 -5.91
N ILE A 103 4.57 9.43 -6.22
CA ILE A 103 4.21 8.99 -7.56
C ILE A 103 2.97 8.11 -7.46
N GLN A 104 2.11 8.19 -8.47
CA GLN A 104 0.90 7.38 -8.55
C GLN A 104 0.57 7.08 -10.02
N ALA A 105 -0.10 5.96 -10.25
CA ALA A 105 -0.57 5.54 -11.55
C ALA A 105 -2.06 5.18 -11.48
N SER A 106 -2.84 5.83 -12.35
CA SER A 106 -4.25 5.48 -12.57
C SER A 106 -4.36 4.05 -13.10
N LEU A 107 -5.27 3.26 -12.54
CA LEU A 107 -5.54 1.92 -13.03
C LEU A 107 -6.56 1.87 -14.17
N SER A 108 -7.25 2.99 -14.45
CA SER A 108 -8.31 3.06 -15.47
C SER A 108 -7.86 2.65 -16.87
N ASP A 109 -6.59 2.91 -17.23
CA ASP A 109 -6.01 2.59 -18.53
C ASP A 109 -5.13 1.32 -18.50
N THR A 110 -5.25 0.53 -17.43
CA THR A 110 -4.48 -0.69 -17.22
C THR A 110 -5.36 -1.94 -17.32
N LYS A 111 -4.73 -3.12 -17.29
CA LYS A 111 -5.46 -4.40 -17.20
C LYS A 111 -5.85 -4.77 -15.76
N VAL A 112 -5.53 -3.92 -14.78
CA VAL A 112 -5.71 -4.18 -13.34
C VAL A 112 -6.91 -3.37 -12.84
N ASN A 113 -7.75 -3.98 -12.02
CA ASN A 113 -8.92 -3.31 -11.44
C ASN A 113 -9.14 -3.74 -9.99
N LEU A 114 -8.77 -2.87 -9.04
CA LEU A 114 -8.94 -3.09 -7.60
C LEU A 114 -10.41 -3.19 -7.17
N THR A 115 -11.31 -2.45 -7.82
CA THR A 115 -12.73 -2.39 -7.45
C THR A 115 -13.57 -3.50 -8.08
N SER A 116 -12.93 -4.49 -8.70
CA SER A 116 -13.58 -5.61 -9.40
C SER A 116 -14.28 -6.62 -8.49
N SER A 117 -14.04 -6.58 -7.17
CA SER A 117 -14.47 -7.61 -6.21
C SER A 117 -13.94 -9.02 -6.49
N THR A 118 -12.95 -9.14 -7.38
CA THR A 118 -12.23 -10.38 -7.65
C THR A 118 -10.81 -10.30 -7.08
N ASN A 119 -10.08 -11.41 -7.16
CA ASN A 119 -8.69 -11.43 -6.72
C ASN A 119 -7.83 -10.58 -7.67
N VAL A 120 -6.96 -9.76 -7.07
CA VAL A 120 -5.92 -8.99 -7.72
C VAL A 120 -4.59 -9.45 -7.15
N PHE A 121 -3.68 -9.87 -8.02
CA PHE A 121 -2.36 -10.38 -7.67
C PHE A 121 -1.35 -9.26 -7.81
N ILE A 122 -0.61 -8.97 -6.74
CA ILE A 122 0.32 -7.85 -6.67
C ILE A 122 1.70 -8.34 -6.28
N ARG A 123 2.73 -7.74 -6.91
CA ARG A 123 4.15 -7.93 -6.57
C ARG A 123 4.78 -6.58 -6.38
N VAL A 124 5.48 -6.41 -5.26
CA VAL A 124 6.33 -5.26 -4.99
C VAL A 124 7.76 -5.74 -4.87
N GLU A 125 8.65 -5.15 -5.65
CA GLU A 125 10.07 -5.42 -5.67
C GLU A 125 10.84 -4.17 -5.27
N TYR A 126 11.78 -4.31 -4.35
CA TYR A 126 12.76 -3.28 -4.05
C TYR A 126 14.16 -3.82 -4.30
N SER A 127 14.88 -3.17 -5.22
CA SER A 127 16.26 -3.55 -5.55
C SER A 127 17.00 -2.38 -6.17
N LYS A 128 18.27 -2.18 -5.80
CA LYS A 128 19.14 -1.12 -6.34
C LYS A 128 18.50 0.28 -6.28
N ASP A 129 17.87 0.60 -5.14
CA ASP A 129 17.16 1.86 -4.91
C ASP A 129 16.08 2.17 -5.96
N VAL A 130 15.37 1.13 -6.41
CA VAL A 130 14.17 1.21 -7.23
C VAL A 130 13.10 0.36 -6.57
N ILE A 131 11.90 0.93 -6.42
CA ILE A 131 10.71 0.18 -6.01
C ILE A 131 9.81 0.00 -7.23
N SER A 132 9.42 -1.23 -7.53
CA SER A 132 8.61 -1.59 -8.69
C SER A 132 7.35 -2.30 -8.23
N VAL A 133 6.19 -1.86 -8.70
CA VAL A 133 4.90 -2.47 -8.39
C VAL A 133 4.29 -3.03 -9.66
N PHE A 134 3.91 -4.29 -9.59
CA PHE A 134 3.28 -5.02 -10.68
C PHE A 134 1.91 -5.54 -10.26
N GLY A 135 0.98 -5.64 -11.22
CA GLY A 135 -0.35 -6.19 -10.97
C GLY A 135 -0.87 -7.11 -12.07
N SER A 136 -1.76 -8.01 -11.68
CA SER A 136 -2.48 -8.93 -12.57
C SER A 136 -3.87 -9.27 -12.02
N MET A 137 -4.82 -9.52 -12.92
CA MET A 137 -6.16 -10.05 -12.59
C MET A 137 -6.24 -11.57 -12.64
N THR A 138 -5.18 -12.24 -13.09
CA THR A 138 -5.09 -13.71 -13.20
C THR A 138 -3.93 -14.26 -12.39
N GLU A 139 -4.15 -15.44 -11.82
CA GLU A 139 -3.15 -16.23 -11.11
C GLU A 139 -2.18 -16.85 -12.14
N ASN A 140 -1.18 -16.09 -12.58
CA ASN A 140 -0.13 -16.63 -13.44
C ASN A 140 1.07 -17.02 -12.58
N SER A 141 1.35 -18.33 -12.52
CA SER A 141 2.53 -18.91 -11.87
C SER A 141 3.82 -18.73 -12.67
N SER A 142 3.75 -18.14 -13.87
CA SER A 142 4.88 -17.95 -14.79
C SER A 142 5.36 -16.51 -14.80
N ASP A 143 5.86 -16.02 -13.66
CA ASP A 143 6.71 -14.82 -13.49
C ASP A 143 6.21 -13.44 -14.01
N SER A 144 5.10 -13.39 -14.74
CA SER A 144 4.55 -12.17 -15.31
C SER A 144 3.35 -11.71 -14.49
N MET A 145 3.64 -10.96 -13.44
CA MET A 145 2.77 -9.85 -13.08
C MET A 145 2.89 -8.80 -14.20
N GLU A 146 2.13 -9.03 -15.26
CA GLU A 146 2.37 -8.48 -16.62
C GLU A 146 2.31 -6.95 -16.71
N THR A 147 1.62 -6.30 -15.79
CA THR A 147 1.42 -4.86 -15.84
C THR A 147 2.30 -4.18 -14.82
N LEU A 148 3.37 -3.50 -15.30
CA LEU A 148 4.11 -2.57 -14.46
C LEU A 148 3.23 -1.34 -14.18
N LEU A 149 2.96 -1.08 -12.91
CA LEU A 149 2.08 0.00 -12.46
C LEU A 149 2.88 1.26 -12.12
N VAL A 150 3.92 1.11 -11.29
CA VAL A 150 4.84 2.20 -10.90
C VAL A 150 6.26 1.65 -10.69
N SER A 151 7.29 2.45 -10.98
CA SER A 151 8.71 2.05 -10.85
C SER A 151 9.66 3.24 -10.56
N PRO A 152 9.42 4.09 -9.55
CA PRO A 152 10.31 5.22 -9.30
C PRO A 152 11.66 4.79 -8.69
N PRO A 153 12.73 5.58 -8.92
CA PRO A 153 13.91 5.51 -8.07
C PRO A 153 13.53 5.93 -6.65
N LEU A 154 13.99 5.18 -5.66
CA LEU A 154 13.71 5.41 -4.25
C LEU A 154 14.82 4.86 -3.38
N ASN A 155 15.54 5.72 -2.65
CA ASN A 155 16.53 5.27 -1.67
C ASN A 155 15.87 5.16 -0.28
N LEU A 156 15.52 3.95 0.15
CA LEU A 156 14.88 3.72 1.46
C LEU A 156 15.77 4.07 2.65
N SER A 157 17.10 3.94 2.51
CA SER A 157 18.07 4.27 3.56
C SER A 157 18.09 5.76 3.91
N SER A 158 17.58 6.63 3.02
CA SER A 158 17.42 8.05 3.29
C SER A 158 16.25 8.38 4.23
N TYR A 159 15.27 7.47 4.33
CA TYR A 159 14.05 7.64 5.12
C TYR A 159 14.05 6.81 6.40
N PHE A 160 14.65 5.62 6.35
CA PHE A 160 14.73 4.69 7.47
C PHE A 160 16.17 4.55 7.95
N LYS A 161 16.38 4.74 9.26
CA LYS A 161 17.72 4.63 9.89
C LYS A 161 17.94 3.31 10.62
N GLN A 162 16.92 2.46 10.72
CA GLN A 162 16.88 1.25 11.54
C GLN A 162 16.03 0.18 10.84
N GLU A 163 15.71 -0.88 11.58
CA GLU A 163 14.74 -1.89 11.16
C GLU A 163 13.32 -1.30 11.10
N VAL A 164 12.47 -1.92 10.29
CA VAL A 164 11.06 -1.52 10.09
C VAL A 164 10.15 -2.72 10.22
N PHE A 165 8.92 -2.49 10.64
CA PHE A 165 7.86 -3.49 10.56
C PHE A 165 7.27 -3.50 9.16
N VAL A 166 7.07 -4.70 8.61
CA VAL A 166 6.46 -4.89 7.30
C VAL A 166 5.05 -5.44 7.47
N GLY A 167 4.10 -4.95 6.68
CA GLY A 167 2.75 -5.51 6.70
C GLY A 167 1.77 -4.69 5.89
N PHE A 168 0.55 -4.61 6.38
CA PHE A 168 -0.55 -3.92 5.71
C PHE A 168 -1.28 -2.98 6.64
N SER A 169 -1.78 -1.90 6.08
CA SER A 169 -2.67 -0.95 6.74
C SER A 169 -3.88 -0.69 5.87
N ALA A 170 -5.06 -0.58 6.47
CA ALA A 170 -6.28 -0.24 5.75
C ALA A 170 -7.19 0.60 6.65
N SER A 171 -8.08 1.34 6.01
CA SER A 171 -9.11 2.10 6.72
C SER A 171 -10.45 1.99 6.00
N THR A 172 -11.48 2.51 6.67
CA THR A 172 -12.82 2.70 6.13
C THR A 172 -13.29 4.11 6.46
N SER A 173 -14.24 4.61 5.68
CA SER A 173 -15.00 5.83 5.98
C SER A 173 -16.50 5.56 5.87
N ASN A 174 -17.30 6.63 5.70
CA ASN A 174 -18.71 6.53 5.32
C ASN A 174 -18.88 5.80 3.98
N SER A 175 -17.87 5.84 3.10
CA SER A 175 -17.73 4.87 2.03
C SER A 175 -16.95 3.69 2.57
N THR A 176 -17.59 2.53 2.56
CA THR A 176 -17.06 1.34 3.20
C THR A 176 -16.87 0.24 2.18
N GLU A 177 -15.75 -0.46 2.30
CA GLU A 177 -15.48 -1.71 1.60
C GLU A 177 -14.78 -2.72 2.50
N LEU A 178 -14.76 -3.97 2.07
CA LEU A 178 -13.92 -4.99 2.68
C LEU A 178 -12.57 -5.02 1.99
N ASN A 179 -11.52 -4.71 2.75
CA ASN A 179 -10.13 -4.79 2.33
C ASN A 179 -9.54 -6.14 2.74
N CYS A 180 -9.68 -7.17 1.90
CA CYS A 180 -9.23 -8.53 2.23
C CYS A 180 -7.86 -8.85 1.63
N LEU A 181 -6.88 -9.12 2.49
CA LEU A 181 -5.64 -9.79 2.15
C LEU A 181 -5.86 -11.32 2.19
N ARG A 182 -5.82 -11.97 1.02
CA ARG A 182 -6.13 -13.41 0.88
C ARG A 182 -4.91 -14.31 1.02
N ALA A 183 -3.75 -13.82 0.59
CA ALA A 183 -2.46 -14.49 0.69
C ALA A 183 -1.36 -13.43 0.71
N TRP A 184 -0.24 -13.74 1.35
CA TRP A 184 0.92 -12.87 1.43
C TRP A 184 2.19 -13.70 1.57
N GLU A 185 3.20 -13.33 0.80
CA GLU A 185 4.57 -13.82 0.89
C GLU A 185 5.53 -12.62 0.88
N PHE A 186 6.56 -12.68 1.72
CA PHE A 186 7.62 -11.69 1.79
C PHE A 186 8.97 -12.39 1.81
N ASN A 187 9.84 -12.02 0.89
CA ASN A 187 11.19 -12.55 0.75
C ASN A 187 12.18 -11.39 0.72
N SER A 188 13.20 -11.45 1.57
CA SER A 188 14.30 -10.49 1.58
C SER A 188 15.63 -11.17 1.28
N ILE A 189 16.47 -10.52 0.48
CA ILE A 189 17.85 -10.95 0.28
C ILE A 189 18.71 -10.02 1.13
N ASP A 190 19.12 -10.53 2.29
CA ASP A 190 20.10 -9.84 3.13
C ASP A 190 21.47 -9.97 2.46
N ILE A 191 22.01 -8.86 1.97
CA ILE A 191 23.40 -8.81 1.49
C ILE A 191 24.23 -8.50 2.73
N GLY A 192 24.57 -9.56 3.47
CA GLY A 192 25.43 -9.50 4.65
C GLY A 192 26.81 -8.92 4.38
#